data_AF-A0A820LYP4-F1
#
_entry.id   AF-A0A820LYP4-F1
#
_cell.length_a   1.000
_cell.length_b   1.000
_cell.length_c   1.000
_cell.angle_alpha   90.00
_cell.angle_beta   90.00
_cell.angle_gamma   90.00
#
_symmetry.space_group_name_H-M   'P 1'
#
loop_
_entity.id
_entity.type
_entity.pdbx_description
1 polymer ?
#
loop_
_entity_poly.entity_id
_entity_poly.type
_entity_poly.pdbx_seq_one_letter_code
_entity_poly.pdbx_strand_id
1 'polypeptide(L)'
;MEILSYQYRNNIDEVLPFSVFNSNNSEQSTTELNGQFINSQLLINCLLSLKSTSEEFDELITLVRNEYKNNRPVLELIREFEQEYTRERAIWWYTRDSFLYRMLNKALRVQNIDLLYLLRFIIQDLCQQLDEYQYSSSIRVYRGQLILNDELNTLRNSIGELVSMNTFLSTSVDRDLALFFLGSSEELDNDLQRVLFEIDANPQINGTKPFADITRHSFMMDEQEVLFMLGAIFRINTIRHIEDDQIWIIHMTLCNHNDQDLKSVIEQLEYEVEADDKSLFSFGALLHRTGKLNESEKYFHRLLSVLPENDSKAIYSCYHNLGMIAMDKEDYDLSLHWHQKSLEIMINILESNDLDLADSYNCIGCVCDCKKDYERAIEFYKKALMIFERSLGEDNRDIALCFNNMGITYGKENKLLEALDCHQKALALYNKHLVPCHPDLGQSHKNIAVIYCQLGNYDLALEHYLRTLNIYEKSLPPHCPDIARLLLDIGDVYMRIHKFQQAISYYEKAAIIFRKTFPSANEMINRIDERIQQLSLLIR
;
A
#
# COMPACT_ATOMS: atom_id res chain seq x y z
N MET A 1 38.95 -16.80 -14.60
CA MET A 1 37.80 -17.14 -13.75
C MET A 1 37.19 -15.90 -13.10
N GLU A 2 37.96 -14.84 -12.82
CA GLU A 2 37.44 -13.56 -12.31
C GLU A 2 36.55 -12.79 -13.30
N ILE A 3 36.80 -12.86 -14.63
CA ILE A 3 35.99 -12.10 -15.61
C ILE A 3 34.59 -12.73 -15.85
N LEU A 4 34.42 -14.02 -15.58
CA LEU A 4 33.16 -14.74 -15.80
C LEU A 4 32.17 -14.59 -14.63
N SER A 5 32.63 -14.30 -13.41
CA SER A 5 31.74 -13.99 -12.27
C SER A 5 31.12 -12.60 -12.39
N TYR A 6 31.84 -11.64 -12.99
CA TYR A 6 31.34 -10.28 -13.24
C TYR A 6 30.27 -10.24 -14.35
N GLN A 7 30.38 -11.09 -15.38
CA GLN A 7 29.38 -11.16 -16.46
C GLN A 7 27.98 -11.60 -16.01
N TYR A 8 27.85 -12.28 -14.87
CA TYR A 8 26.53 -12.69 -14.35
C TYR A 8 25.79 -11.59 -13.57
N ARG A 9 26.48 -10.50 -13.15
CA ARG A 9 25.86 -9.29 -12.56
C ARG A 9 25.64 -8.16 -13.57
N ASN A 10 26.27 -8.20 -14.75
CA ASN A 10 26.04 -7.24 -15.85
C ASN A 10 24.68 -7.42 -16.55
N ASN A 11 23.76 -8.21 -16.00
CA ASN A 11 22.45 -8.39 -16.62
C ASN A 11 21.56 -7.18 -16.35
N ILE A 12 21.20 -6.53 -17.45
CA ILE A 12 20.06 -5.66 -17.72
C ILE A 12 18.73 -6.11 -17.03
N ASP A 13 18.68 -7.33 -16.47
CA ASP A 13 17.53 -7.93 -15.78
C ASP A 13 17.30 -7.44 -14.34
N GLU A 14 18.23 -6.69 -13.73
CA GLU A 14 18.07 -6.17 -12.36
C GLU A 14 17.71 -4.69 -12.33
N VAL A 15 16.45 -4.40 -12.65
CA VAL A 15 15.82 -3.12 -12.36
C VAL A 15 15.93 -2.85 -10.85
N LEU A 16 16.39 -1.64 -10.51
CA LEU A 16 16.50 -1.15 -9.14
C LEU A 16 15.35 -0.17 -8.89
N PRO A 17 14.15 -0.65 -8.53
CA PRO A 17 12.98 0.22 -8.54
C PRO A 17 12.97 1.10 -7.29
N PHE A 18 12.61 2.37 -7.48
CA PHE A 18 12.50 3.36 -6.43
C PHE A 18 11.03 3.61 -6.10
N SER A 19 10.70 3.69 -4.81
CA SER A 19 9.48 4.31 -4.34
C SER A 19 9.81 5.73 -3.89
N VAL A 20 9.03 6.70 -4.34
CA VAL A 20 9.17 8.12 -4.03
C VAL A 20 8.01 8.53 -3.13
N PHE A 21 8.33 9.17 -2.00
CA PHE A 21 7.36 9.78 -1.12
C PHE A 21 7.51 11.30 -1.17
N ASN A 22 6.43 11.99 -1.56
CA ASN A 22 6.42 13.44 -1.69
C ASN A 22 5.92 14.12 -0.40
N SER A 23 6.46 15.30 -0.08
CA SER A 23 5.98 16.22 0.98
C SER A 23 4.47 16.52 1.01
N ASN A 24 3.73 16.31 -0.08
CA ASN A 24 2.26 16.45 -0.13
C ASN A 24 1.49 15.15 0.25
N ASN A 25 2.14 14.16 0.87
CA ASN A 25 1.59 12.82 1.15
C ASN A 25 1.11 12.08 -0.12
N SER A 26 1.68 12.41 -1.28
CA SER A 26 1.44 11.67 -2.52
C SER A 26 2.59 10.70 -2.77
N GLU A 27 2.26 9.46 -3.07
CA GLU A 27 3.24 8.43 -3.38
C GLU A 27 3.37 8.25 -4.90
N GLN A 28 4.61 8.11 -5.37
CA GLN A 28 4.92 7.76 -6.74
C GLN A 28 5.89 6.59 -6.74
N SER A 29 5.78 5.73 -7.75
CA SER A 29 6.73 4.65 -7.93
C SER A 29 7.39 4.79 -9.28
N THR A 30 8.71 4.57 -9.37
CA THR A 30 9.41 4.54 -10.66
C THR A 30 9.04 3.31 -11.48
N THR A 31 8.47 2.28 -10.85
CA THR A 31 7.93 1.09 -11.53
C THR A 31 6.55 0.75 -10.99
N GLU A 32 5.60 0.37 -11.84
CA GLU A 32 4.29 -0.14 -11.36
C GLU A 32 4.43 -1.42 -10.51
N LEU A 33 5.63 -2.02 -10.45
CA LEU A 33 5.98 -3.22 -9.70
C LEU A 33 6.20 -2.95 -8.21
N ASN A 34 6.65 -1.74 -7.86
CA ASN A 34 6.86 -1.34 -6.48
C ASN A 34 5.51 -0.92 -5.88
N GLY A 35 5.10 -1.59 -4.80
CA GLY A 35 3.94 -1.15 -4.02
C GLY A 35 4.13 0.25 -3.44
N GLN A 36 3.06 0.77 -2.86
CA GLN A 36 3.03 2.03 -2.12
C GLN A 36 4.19 2.14 -1.11
N PHE A 37 4.79 3.34 -0.99
CA PHE A 37 6.00 3.60 -0.20
C PHE A 37 5.79 3.18 1.25
N ILE A 38 4.71 3.66 1.88
CA ILE A 38 4.36 3.34 3.26
C ILE A 38 4.09 1.84 3.44
N ASN A 39 3.30 1.24 2.54
CA ASN A 39 2.98 -0.19 2.61
C ASN A 39 4.22 -1.08 2.47
N SER A 40 5.21 -0.67 1.67
CA SER A 40 6.46 -1.42 1.52
C SER A 40 7.29 -1.37 2.80
N GLN A 41 7.35 -0.21 3.47
CA GLN A 41 8.01 -0.07 4.78
C GLN A 41 7.32 -0.90 5.86
N LEU A 42 5.99 -0.88 5.90
CA LEU A 42 5.22 -1.72 6.81
C LEU A 42 5.44 -3.21 6.56
N LEU A 43 5.49 -3.63 5.29
CA LEU A 43 5.73 -5.03 4.94
C LEU A 43 7.09 -5.50 5.47
N ILE A 44 8.13 -4.68 5.30
CA ILE A 44 9.47 -4.95 5.83
C ILE A 44 9.42 -5.05 7.35
N ASN A 45 8.78 -4.10 8.04
CA ASN A 45 8.65 -4.12 9.50
C ASN A 45 7.92 -5.38 10.00
N CYS A 46 6.82 -5.78 9.35
CA CYS A 46 6.11 -7.01 9.66
C CYS A 46 7.03 -8.23 9.48
N LEU A 47 7.74 -8.35 8.35
CA LEU A 47 8.68 -9.45 8.08
C LEU A 47 9.77 -9.55 9.16
N LEU A 48 10.32 -8.42 9.60
CA LEU A 48 11.33 -8.37 10.65
C LEU A 48 10.79 -8.77 12.03
N SER A 49 9.51 -8.51 12.31
CA SER A 49 8.86 -8.87 13.59
C SER A 49 8.34 -10.31 13.68
N LEU A 50 8.25 -11.02 12.55
CA LEU A 50 7.70 -12.38 12.48
C LEU A 50 8.72 -13.41 12.99
N LYS A 51 8.35 -14.19 14.01
CA LYS A 51 9.18 -15.33 14.46
C LYS A 51 9.26 -16.39 13.35
N SER A 52 10.44 -16.92 13.10
CA SER A 52 10.68 -18.03 12.17
C SER A 52 10.69 -19.38 12.89
N THR A 53 10.25 -20.44 12.20
CA THR A 53 10.32 -21.83 12.70
C THR A 53 11.25 -22.66 11.82
N SER A 54 11.75 -23.78 12.33
CA SER A 54 12.62 -24.69 11.56
C SER A 54 11.91 -25.33 10.37
N GLU A 55 10.59 -25.55 10.46
CA GLU A 55 9.79 -26.15 9.39
C GLU A 55 9.77 -25.30 8.11
N GLU A 56 9.87 -23.98 8.25
CA GLU A 56 9.85 -23.05 7.13
C GLU A 56 11.15 -23.05 6.34
N PHE A 57 12.27 -23.41 6.99
CA PHE A 57 13.53 -23.66 6.30
C PHE A 57 13.39 -24.85 5.34
N ASP A 58 12.82 -25.95 5.81
CA ASP A 58 12.59 -27.14 4.98
C ASP A 58 11.60 -26.86 3.83
N GLU A 59 10.57 -26.05 4.10
CA GLU A 59 9.62 -25.58 3.09
C GLU A 59 10.32 -24.74 2.00
N LEU A 60 11.19 -23.79 2.41
CA LEU A 60 12.02 -23.01 1.49
C LEU A 60 12.90 -23.93 0.64
N ILE A 61 13.66 -24.83 1.24
CA ILE A 61 14.55 -25.73 0.51
C ILE A 61 13.76 -26.59 -0.50
N THR A 62 12.58 -27.07 -0.13
CA THR A 62 11.71 -27.84 -1.01
C THR A 62 11.23 -27.01 -2.20
N LEU A 63 10.77 -25.78 -1.96
CA LEU A 63 10.33 -24.85 -3.00
C LEU A 63 11.46 -24.56 -3.99
N VAL A 64 12.64 -24.22 -3.47
CA VAL A 64 13.80 -23.82 -4.29
C VAL A 64 14.34 -25.00 -5.10
N ARG A 65 14.38 -26.22 -4.53
CA ARG A 65 14.71 -27.45 -5.27
C ARG A 65 13.78 -27.70 -6.44
N ASN A 66 12.48 -27.43 -6.26
CA ASN A 66 11.50 -27.60 -7.32
C ASN A 66 11.64 -26.53 -8.42
N GLU A 67 11.88 -25.27 -8.05
CA GLU A 67 12.14 -24.18 -9.00
C GLU A 67 13.37 -24.48 -9.88
N TYR A 68 14.45 -24.96 -9.27
CA TYR A 68 15.71 -25.27 -9.95
C TYR A 68 15.90 -26.75 -10.31
N LYS A 69 14.82 -27.54 -10.39
CA LYS A 69 14.87 -29.00 -10.60
C LYS A 69 15.70 -29.46 -11.81
N ASN A 70 15.82 -28.62 -12.83
CA ASN A 70 16.57 -28.90 -14.06
C ASN A 70 17.97 -28.27 -14.09
N ASN A 71 18.38 -27.54 -13.05
CA ASN A 71 19.65 -26.81 -12.98
C ASN A 71 20.59 -27.48 -11.96
N ARG A 72 21.40 -28.45 -12.43
CA ARG A 72 22.30 -29.24 -11.56
C ARG A 72 23.29 -28.39 -10.74
N PRO A 73 23.98 -27.38 -11.32
CA PRO A 73 24.87 -26.51 -10.54
C PRO A 73 24.15 -25.81 -9.38
N VAL A 74 22.96 -25.27 -9.61
CA VAL A 74 22.19 -24.59 -8.54
C VAL A 74 21.71 -25.58 -7.48
N LEU A 75 21.34 -26.81 -7.87
CA LEU A 75 20.97 -27.86 -6.91
C LEU A 75 22.12 -28.27 -5.98
N GLU A 76 23.38 -28.20 -6.43
CA GLU A 76 24.54 -28.42 -5.56
C GLU A 76 24.69 -27.29 -4.54
N LEU A 77 24.55 -26.03 -4.98
CA LEU A 77 24.56 -24.86 -4.08
C LEU A 77 23.41 -24.90 -3.06
N ILE A 78 22.23 -25.41 -3.44
CA ILE A 78 21.10 -25.58 -2.52
C ILE A 78 21.40 -26.64 -1.45
N ARG A 79 22.09 -27.74 -1.80
CA ARG A 79 22.51 -28.75 -0.81
C ARG A 79 23.56 -28.20 0.15
N GLU A 80 24.52 -27.43 -0.37
CA GLU A 80 25.52 -26.77 0.45
C GLU A 80 24.86 -25.75 1.39
N PHE A 81 23.92 -24.94 0.90
CA PHE A 81 23.15 -24.01 1.71
C PHE A 81 22.36 -24.71 2.82
N GLU A 82 21.67 -25.81 2.51
CA GLU A 82 20.94 -26.61 3.51
C GLU A 82 21.85 -27.16 4.62
N GLN A 83 23.11 -27.47 4.31
CA GLN A 83 24.06 -28.07 5.26
C GLN A 83 24.88 -27.03 6.05
N GLU A 84 25.21 -25.91 5.42
CA GLU A 84 26.20 -24.95 5.93
C GLU A 84 25.63 -23.56 6.26
N TYR A 85 24.35 -23.29 5.98
CA TYR A 85 23.77 -22.00 6.38
C TYR A 85 23.77 -21.88 7.90
N THR A 86 24.40 -20.80 8.36
CA THR A 86 24.27 -20.33 9.75
C THR A 86 23.98 -18.85 9.73
N ARG A 87 23.39 -18.38 10.82
CA ARG A 87 23.11 -16.96 11.03
C ARG A 87 24.33 -16.09 10.81
N GLU A 88 25.51 -16.52 11.25
CA GLU A 88 26.78 -15.80 11.14
C GLU A 88 27.32 -15.76 9.69
N ARG A 89 26.79 -16.58 8.79
CA ARG A 89 27.15 -16.61 7.37
C ARG A 89 26.09 -15.98 6.45
N ALA A 90 25.10 -15.26 6.99
CA ALA A 90 24.02 -14.67 6.20
C ALA A 90 24.53 -13.71 5.10
N ILE A 91 25.38 -12.73 5.44
CA ILE A 91 25.98 -11.81 4.46
C ILE A 91 26.81 -12.56 3.42
N TRP A 92 27.59 -13.56 3.86
CA TRP A 92 28.42 -14.36 2.96
C TRP A 92 27.57 -15.11 1.93
N TRP A 93 26.48 -15.74 2.35
CA TRP A 93 25.55 -16.43 1.46
C TRP A 93 24.80 -15.48 0.53
N TYR A 94 24.43 -14.29 1.04
CA TYR A 94 23.74 -13.28 0.25
C TYR A 94 24.64 -12.69 -0.85
N THR A 95 25.93 -12.50 -0.59
CA THR A 95 26.87 -11.90 -1.55
C THR A 95 27.50 -12.92 -2.51
N ARG A 96 27.49 -14.21 -2.14
CA ARG A 96 27.95 -15.30 -3.00
C ARG A 96 27.11 -15.41 -4.26
N ASP A 97 27.76 -15.73 -5.39
CA ASP A 97 27.06 -16.10 -6.62
C ASP A 97 26.30 -17.43 -6.43
N SER A 98 25.08 -17.28 -5.96
CA SER A 98 24.16 -18.35 -5.58
C SER A 98 22.73 -17.98 -5.97
N PHE A 99 21.79 -18.88 -5.68
CA PHE A 99 20.38 -18.61 -5.90
C PHE A 99 19.82 -17.51 -4.97
N LEU A 100 20.45 -17.30 -3.80
CA LEU A 100 19.84 -16.55 -2.70
C LEU A 100 19.66 -15.07 -3.02
N TYR A 101 20.73 -14.42 -3.49
CA TYR A 101 20.70 -13.01 -3.89
C TYR A 101 19.58 -12.72 -4.88
N ARG A 102 19.58 -13.46 -6.00
CA ARG A 102 18.65 -13.25 -7.12
C ARG A 102 17.22 -13.51 -6.68
N MET A 103 17.01 -14.57 -5.92
CA MET A 103 15.67 -14.94 -5.46
C MET A 103 15.12 -13.95 -4.44
N LEU A 104 15.91 -13.54 -3.44
CA LEU A 104 15.47 -12.58 -2.44
C LEU A 104 15.17 -11.21 -3.06
N ASN A 105 16.09 -10.68 -3.87
CA ASN A 105 15.87 -9.38 -4.51
C ASN A 105 14.71 -9.41 -5.52
N LYS A 106 14.52 -10.52 -6.25
CA LYS A 106 13.34 -10.70 -7.10
C LYS A 106 12.06 -10.75 -6.27
N ALA A 107 12.06 -11.51 -5.17
CA ALA A 107 10.89 -11.64 -4.28
C ALA A 107 10.48 -10.29 -3.68
N LEU A 108 11.45 -9.47 -3.27
CA LEU A 108 11.19 -8.13 -2.76
C LEU A 108 10.66 -7.20 -3.86
N ARG A 109 11.26 -7.25 -5.07
CA ARG A 109 10.87 -6.43 -6.22
C ARG A 109 9.42 -6.67 -6.67
N VAL A 110 9.01 -7.93 -6.75
CA VAL A 110 7.64 -8.30 -7.18
C VAL A 110 6.69 -8.50 -6.00
N GLN A 111 7.16 -8.20 -4.77
CA GLN A 111 6.48 -8.47 -3.50
C GLN A 111 5.82 -9.86 -3.45
N ASN A 112 6.58 -10.91 -3.78
CA ASN A 112 6.15 -12.30 -3.65
C ASN A 112 6.04 -12.67 -2.17
N ILE A 113 4.84 -12.52 -1.62
CA ILE A 113 4.57 -12.60 -0.18
C ILE A 113 4.95 -13.98 0.39
N ASP A 114 4.59 -15.06 -0.29
CA ASP A 114 4.88 -16.41 0.18
C ASP A 114 6.38 -16.66 0.28
N LEU A 115 7.12 -16.24 -0.74
CA LEU A 115 8.57 -16.41 -0.76
C LEU A 115 9.27 -15.46 0.23
N LEU A 116 8.80 -14.22 0.37
CA LEU A 116 9.31 -13.28 1.38
C LEU A 116 9.07 -13.78 2.80
N TYR A 117 7.91 -14.38 3.05
CA TYR A 117 7.62 -15.01 4.33
C TYR A 117 8.60 -16.16 4.60
N LEU A 118 8.89 -17.02 3.62
CA LEU A 118 9.88 -18.09 3.80
C LEU A 118 11.31 -17.57 3.96
N LEU A 119 11.69 -16.50 3.25
CA LEU A 119 13.01 -15.89 3.33
C LEU A 119 13.21 -14.97 4.54
N ARG A 120 12.17 -14.72 5.35
CA ARG A 120 12.21 -13.70 6.41
C ARG A 120 13.30 -13.92 7.45
N PHE A 121 13.64 -15.18 7.76
CA PHE A 121 14.73 -15.47 8.69
C PHE A 121 16.08 -15.01 8.14
N ILE A 122 16.31 -15.13 6.83
CA ILE A 122 17.51 -14.62 6.17
C ILE A 122 17.51 -13.09 6.19
N ILE A 123 16.36 -12.46 5.94
CA ILE A 123 16.22 -11.00 6.04
C ILE A 123 16.56 -10.53 7.46
N GLN A 124 16.06 -11.22 8.49
CA GLN A 124 16.35 -10.93 9.90
C GLN A 124 17.83 -11.12 10.24
N ASP A 125 18.44 -12.22 9.79
CA ASP A 125 19.86 -12.51 10.00
C ASP A 125 20.75 -11.46 9.32
N LEU A 126 20.44 -11.08 8.07
CA LEU A 126 21.12 -10.01 7.36
C LEU A 126 21.01 -8.69 8.11
N CYS A 127 19.81 -8.30 8.51
CA CYS A 127 19.59 -7.07 9.25
C CYS A 127 20.38 -7.05 10.56
N GLN A 128 20.36 -8.14 11.32
CA GLN A 128 21.15 -8.22 12.55
C GLN A 128 22.65 -8.11 12.29
N GLN A 129 23.19 -8.76 11.26
CA GLN A 129 24.61 -8.61 10.96
C GLN A 129 24.98 -7.18 10.55
N LEU A 130 24.10 -6.49 9.83
CA LEU A 130 24.32 -5.09 9.48
C LEU A 130 24.31 -4.15 10.69
N ASP A 131 23.47 -4.46 11.69
CA ASP A 131 23.51 -3.79 12.99
C ASP A 131 24.84 -4.06 13.73
N GLU A 132 25.31 -5.30 13.72
CA GLU A 132 26.55 -5.69 14.40
C GLU A 132 27.82 -5.09 13.76
N TYR A 133 27.84 -4.95 12.43
CA TYR A 133 29.00 -4.49 11.66
C TYR A 133 28.90 -3.02 11.22
N GLN A 134 28.03 -2.24 11.87
CA GLN A 134 27.73 -0.87 11.48
C GLN A 134 28.98 0.03 11.47
N TYR A 135 29.02 0.97 10.51
CA TYR A 135 30.06 1.98 10.45
C TYR A 135 30.10 2.88 11.70
N SER A 136 31.30 3.33 12.07
CA SER A 136 31.51 4.25 13.18
C SER A 136 31.64 5.72 12.76
N SER A 137 31.82 6.00 11.48
CA SER A 137 32.03 7.36 10.94
C SER A 137 31.26 7.59 9.66
N SER A 138 31.08 8.87 9.30
CA SER A 138 30.41 9.24 8.05
C SER A 138 31.23 8.81 6.84
N ILE A 139 30.52 8.40 5.79
CA ILE A 139 31.11 7.84 4.58
C ILE A 139 30.38 8.32 3.34
N ARG A 140 31.11 8.32 2.22
CA ARG A 140 30.55 8.41 0.88
C ARG A 140 30.78 7.09 0.14
N VAL A 141 29.72 6.57 -0.45
CA VAL A 141 29.74 5.32 -1.23
C VAL A 141 29.11 5.53 -2.59
N TYR A 142 29.39 4.60 -3.49
CA TYR A 142 29.10 4.69 -4.91
C TYR A 142 28.39 3.44 -5.41
N ARG A 143 27.47 3.62 -6.36
CA ARG A 143 26.85 2.51 -7.11
C ARG A 143 26.66 2.92 -8.56
N GLY A 144 27.19 2.14 -9.48
CA GLY A 144 26.85 2.24 -10.90
C GLY A 144 25.62 1.38 -11.21
N GLN A 145 24.67 1.94 -11.95
CA GLN A 145 23.47 1.24 -12.38
C GLN A 145 23.02 1.75 -13.77
N LEU A 146 22.52 0.84 -14.61
CA LEU A 146 21.76 1.20 -15.80
C LEU A 146 20.28 1.40 -15.42
N ILE A 147 19.70 2.53 -15.81
CA ILE A 147 18.34 2.96 -15.46
C ILE A 147 17.57 3.35 -16.72
N LEU A 148 16.28 3.05 -16.78
CA LEU A 148 15.43 3.45 -17.92
C LEU A 148 15.23 4.97 -17.96
N ASN A 149 15.07 5.53 -19.16
CA ASN A 149 14.81 6.96 -19.36
C ASN A 149 13.63 7.48 -18.52
N ASP A 150 12.53 6.74 -18.47
CA ASP A 150 11.32 7.13 -17.72
C ASP A 150 11.54 7.11 -16.19
N GLU A 151 12.30 6.14 -15.71
CA GLU A 151 12.70 6.05 -14.29
C GLU A 151 13.60 7.23 -13.91
N LEU A 152 14.59 7.55 -14.75
CA LEU A 152 15.46 8.70 -14.54
C LEU A 152 14.69 10.01 -14.55
N ASN A 153 13.73 10.18 -15.48
CA ASN A 153 12.87 11.35 -15.53
C ASN A 153 12.02 11.49 -14.26
N THR A 154 11.54 10.37 -13.71
CA THR A 154 10.83 10.36 -12.42
C THR A 154 11.76 10.85 -11.31
N LEU A 155 12.97 10.28 -11.18
CA LEU A 155 13.95 10.71 -10.17
C LEU A 155 14.32 12.21 -10.30
N ARG A 156 14.43 12.72 -11.53
CA ARG A 156 14.68 14.15 -11.82
C ARG A 156 13.57 15.07 -11.33
N ASN A 157 12.32 14.61 -11.38
CA ASN A 157 11.17 15.35 -10.85
C ASN A 157 11.02 15.21 -9.33
N SER A 158 11.79 14.31 -8.71
CA SER A 158 11.75 14.01 -7.28
C SER A 158 12.96 14.57 -6.51
N ILE A 159 13.68 15.54 -7.07
CA ILE A 159 14.77 16.22 -6.36
C ILE A 159 14.20 16.90 -5.11
N GLY A 160 14.81 16.62 -3.96
CA GLY A 160 14.35 17.07 -2.67
C GLY A 160 13.36 16.13 -1.99
N GLU A 161 12.84 15.10 -2.66
CA GLU A 161 11.88 14.15 -2.06
C GLU A 161 12.57 12.93 -1.43
N LEU A 162 11.81 12.16 -0.64
CA LEU A 162 12.27 10.91 -0.04
C LEU A 162 12.15 9.76 -1.04
N VAL A 163 13.18 8.92 -1.10
CA VAL A 163 13.21 7.72 -1.92
C VAL A 163 13.64 6.50 -1.12
N SER A 164 13.02 5.37 -1.40
CA SER A 164 13.36 4.08 -0.81
C SER A 164 13.50 3.03 -1.90
N MET A 165 14.30 2.01 -1.61
CA MET A 165 14.42 0.81 -2.42
C MET A 165 13.90 -0.38 -1.63
N ASN A 166 13.16 -1.26 -2.31
CA ASN A 166 12.71 -2.52 -1.74
C ASN A 166 13.79 -3.60 -1.87
N THR A 167 15.06 -3.28 -1.58
CA THR A 167 16.19 -4.24 -1.64
C THR A 167 17.26 -3.86 -0.61
N PHE A 168 18.17 -4.78 -0.30
CA PHE A 168 19.41 -4.41 0.36
C PHE A 168 20.31 -3.72 -0.68
N LEU A 169 20.64 -2.45 -0.42
CA LEU A 169 21.38 -1.65 -1.40
C LEU A 169 22.89 -1.92 -1.25
N SER A 170 23.43 -2.68 -2.19
CA SER A 170 24.87 -2.93 -2.32
C SER A 170 25.55 -1.76 -3.01
N THR A 171 26.65 -1.27 -2.42
CA THR A 171 27.45 -0.13 -2.87
C THR A 171 28.94 -0.41 -2.63
N SER A 172 29.82 0.46 -3.11
CA SER A 172 31.26 0.38 -2.84
C SER A 172 31.82 1.73 -2.41
N VAL A 173 32.85 1.73 -1.58
CA VAL A 173 33.66 2.94 -1.34
C VAL A 173 34.58 3.28 -2.52
N ASP A 174 34.82 2.32 -3.42
CA ASP A 174 35.59 2.50 -4.64
C ASP A 174 34.71 3.06 -5.77
N ARG A 175 34.96 4.33 -6.10
CA ARG A 175 34.24 5.04 -7.17
C ARG A 175 34.56 4.47 -8.55
N ASP A 176 35.80 4.06 -8.79
CA ASP A 176 36.24 3.57 -10.09
C ASP A 176 35.64 2.19 -10.36
N LEU A 177 35.51 1.36 -9.32
CA LEU A 177 34.76 0.10 -9.39
C LEU A 177 33.28 0.34 -9.71
N ALA A 178 32.63 1.31 -9.06
CA ALA A 178 31.24 1.66 -9.37
C ALA A 178 31.06 2.14 -10.82
N LEU A 179 32.01 2.91 -11.35
CA LEU A 179 32.02 3.33 -12.76
C LEU A 179 32.25 2.16 -13.72
N PHE A 180 33.10 1.20 -13.35
CA PHE A 180 33.34 -0.01 -14.13
C PHE A 180 32.05 -0.81 -14.36
N PHE A 181 31.17 -0.90 -13.36
CA PHE A 181 29.87 -1.56 -13.48
C PHE A 181 28.88 -0.87 -14.45
N LEU A 182 29.14 0.37 -14.89
CA LEU A 182 28.30 1.05 -15.87
C LEU A 182 28.52 0.58 -17.32
N GLY A 183 29.48 -0.32 -17.56
CA GLY A 183 29.81 -0.81 -18.90
C GLY A 183 30.34 0.28 -19.83
N SER A 184 30.49 -0.04 -21.12
CA SER A 184 30.91 0.92 -22.17
C SER A 184 29.69 1.57 -22.85
N SER A 185 29.84 2.79 -23.37
CA SER A 185 28.75 3.51 -24.06
C SER A 185 28.34 2.86 -25.39
N GLU A 186 29.19 2.02 -25.99
CA GLU A 186 28.95 1.40 -27.30
C GLU A 186 27.94 0.23 -27.24
N GLU A 187 27.64 -0.29 -26.04
CA GLU A 187 26.80 -1.46 -25.80
C GLU A 187 25.40 -1.11 -25.25
N LEU A 188 25.04 0.18 -25.17
CA LEU A 188 23.83 0.63 -24.51
C LEU A 188 22.60 0.61 -25.42
N ASP A 189 21.50 0.06 -24.92
CA ASP A 189 20.16 0.28 -25.52
C ASP A 189 19.80 1.78 -25.42
N ASN A 190 19.11 2.31 -26.42
CA ASN A 190 18.74 3.73 -26.50
C ASN A 190 17.86 4.19 -25.32
N ASP A 191 17.13 3.25 -24.71
CA ASP A 191 16.21 3.53 -23.60
C ASP A 191 16.87 3.47 -22.22
N LEU A 192 18.13 3.02 -22.13
CA LEU A 192 18.90 2.95 -20.89
C LEU A 192 19.83 4.16 -20.73
N GLN A 193 20.10 4.52 -19.49
CA GLN A 193 20.99 5.60 -19.09
C GLN A 193 21.99 5.09 -18.06
N ARG A 194 23.25 5.53 -18.17
CA ARG A 194 24.31 5.22 -17.21
C ARG A 194 24.20 6.16 -16.02
N VAL A 195 23.94 5.62 -14.84
CA VAL A 195 23.73 6.41 -13.62
C VAL A 195 24.71 6.01 -12.52
N LEU A 196 25.50 6.96 -12.06
CA LEU A 196 26.34 6.84 -10.87
C LEU A 196 25.60 7.47 -9.67
N PHE A 197 25.29 6.65 -8.67
CA PHE A 197 24.82 7.14 -7.37
C PHE A 197 26.01 7.51 -6.51
N GLU A 198 26.01 8.73 -5.97
CA GLU A 198 26.91 9.20 -4.91
C GLU A 198 26.08 9.32 -3.64
N ILE A 199 26.35 8.50 -2.62
CA ILE A 199 25.51 8.41 -1.42
C ILE A 199 26.32 8.81 -0.20
N ASP A 200 25.88 9.87 0.48
CA ASP A 200 26.41 10.27 1.78
C ASP A 200 25.62 9.59 2.90
N ALA A 201 26.33 8.94 3.82
CA ALA A 201 25.73 8.27 4.96
C ALA A 201 26.47 8.62 6.25
N ASN A 202 25.72 8.81 7.34
CA ASN A 202 26.30 9.07 8.65
C ASN A 202 25.60 8.21 9.72
N PRO A 203 26.27 7.16 10.23
CA PRO A 203 25.66 6.19 11.15
C PRO A 203 25.50 6.76 12.56
N GLN A 204 26.15 7.87 12.89
CA GLN A 204 26.15 8.48 14.23
C GLN A 204 24.92 9.34 14.50
N ILE A 205 24.07 9.56 13.49
CA ILE A 205 22.85 10.34 13.65
C ILE A 205 21.72 9.40 14.10
N ASN A 206 21.03 9.78 15.19
CA ASN A 206 19.95 8.98 15.74
C ASN A 206 18.86 8.67 14.69
N GLY A 207 18.41 7.41 14.65
CA GLY A 207 17.36 6.97 13.74
C GLY A 207 17.79 6.74 12.29
N THR A 208 19.09 6.65 12.05
CA THR A 208 19.61 6.24 10.75
C THR A 208 19.46 4.72 10.61
N LYS A 209 18.90 4.24 9.51
CA LYS A 209 18.88 2.80 9.21
C LYS A 209 20.32 2.27 9.10
N PRO A 210 20.63 1.10 9.66
CA PRO A 210 21.99 0.55 9.67
C PRO A 210 22.54 0.29 8.26
N PHE A 211 23.86 0.41 8.15
CA PHE A 211 24.64 0.03 6.99
C PHE A 211 26.06 -0.33 7.46
N ALA A 212 26.70 -1.29 6.78
CA ALA A 212 27.95 -1.88 7.26
C ALA A 212 28.98 -2.03 6.14
N ASP A 213 30.26 -1.98 6.53
CA ASP A 213 31.36 -2.50 5.72
C ASP A 213 31.29 -4.01 5.78
N ILE A 214 30.96 -4.63 4.65
CA ILE A 214 30.83 -6.07 4.57
C ILE A 214 32.02 -6.71 3.86
N THR A 215 33.08 -5.97 3.55
CA THR A 215 34.26 -6.47 2.80
C THR A 215 34.84 -7.76 3.39
N ARG A 216 34.90 -7.86 4.72
CA ARG A 216 35.45 -9.04 5.44
C ARG A 216 34.45 -10.18 5.63
N HIS A 217 33.17 -9.92 5.36
CA HIS A 217 32.05 -10.83 5.58
C HIS A 217 31.40 -11.28 4.26
N SER A 218 31.65 -10.56 3.17
CA SER A 218 31.20 -10.83 1.81
C SER A 218 32.00 -11.99 1.20
N PHE A 219 31.36 -12.71 0.29
CA PHE A 219 32.04 -13.67 -0.59
C PHE A 219 33.01 -12.96 -1.54
N MET A 220 32.72 -11.71 -1.92
CA MET A 220 33.54 -10.88 -2.81
C MET A 220 34.38 -9.90 -1.99
N MET A 221 35.57 -10.32 -1.56
CA MET A 221 36.44 -9.52 -0.68
C MET A 221 37.05 -8.29 -1.35
N ASP A 222 37.08 -8.24 -2.68
CA ASP A 222 37.78 -7.19 -3.44
C ASP A 222 36.87 -6.00 -3.82
N GLU A 223 35.56 -6.07 -3.54
CA GLU A 223 34.59 -5.04 -3.95
C GLU A 223 34.51 -3.84 -3.00
N GLN A 224 35.18 -3.90 -1.85
CA GLN A 224 35.07 -2.91 -0.76
C GLN A 224 33.60 -2.56 -0.46
N GLU A 225 32.79 -3.62 -0.35
CA GLU A 225 31.34 -3.54 -0.41
C GLU A 225 30.75 -2.96 0.89
N VAL A 226 29.85 -2.00 0.71
CA VAL A 226 29.02 -1.42 1.77
C VAL A 226 27.57 -1.75 1.48
N LEU A 227 26.91 -2.40 2.43
CA LEU A 227 25.53 -2.85 2.29
C LEU A 227 24.61 -2.04 3.22
N PHE A 228 23.58 -1.43 2.66
CA PHE A 228 22.53 -0.77 3.44
C PHE A 228 21.40 -1.72 3.77
N MET A 229 20.86 -1.58 4.99
CA MET A 229 19.72 -2.35 5.45
C MET A 229 18.49 -2.13 4.56
N LEU A 230 17.71 -3.19 4.39
CA LEU A 230 16.40 -3.15 3.74
C LEU A 230 15.50 -2.07 4.37
N GLY A 231 14.86 -1.26 3.53
CA GLY A 231 14.02 -0.14 3.98
C GLY A 231 14.80 1.13 4.34
N ALA A 232 16.08 1.23 3.97
CA ALA A 232 16.81 2.49 4.03
C ALA A 232 16.15 3.55 3.13
N ILE A 233 15.96 4.75 3.70
CA ILE A 233 15.32 5.89 3.03
C ILE A 233 16.39 6.95 2.77
N PHE A 234 16.41 7.49 1.56
CA PHE A 234 17.37 8.48 1.11
C PHE A 234 16.66 9.73 0.61
N ARG A 235 17.35 10.87 0.63
CA ARG A 235 16.88 12.10 -0.02
C ARG A 235 17.70 12.36 -1.28
N ILE A 236 17.04 12.66 -2.39
CA ILE A 236 17.73 13.08 -3.62
C ILE A 236 18.13 14.56 -3.47
N ASN A 237 19.43 14.83 -3.39
CA ASN A 237 19.94 16.20 -3.23
C ASN A 237 20.06 16.90 -4.57
N THR A 238 20.77 16.28 -5.52
CA THR A 238 21.04 16.85 -6.84
C THR A 238 21.16 15.76 -7.88
N ILE A 239 20.80 16.09 -9.12
CA ILE A 239 21.02 15.25 -10.30
C ILE A 239 21.74 16.08 -11.35
N ARG A 240 22.89 15.61 -11.83
CA ARG A 240 23.72 16.32 -12.81
C ARG A 240 24.18 15.37 -13.91
N HIS A 241 24.33 15.88 -15.13
CA HIS A 241 24.81 15.10 -16.27
C HIS A 241 26.26 15.47 -16.60
N ILE A 242 27.11 14.46 -16.78
CA ILE A 242 28.48 14.61 -17.29
C ILE A 242 28.45 14.26 -18.78
N GLU A 243 28.59 15.28 -19.62
CA GLU A 243 28.46 15.15 -21.07
C GLU A 243 29.57 14.30 -21.70
N ASP A 244 30.81 14.42 -21.20
CA ASP A 244 31.97 13.73 -21.78
C ASP A 244 31.86 12.20 -21.70
N ASP A 245 31.32 11.68 -20.61
CA ASP A 245 31.19 10.24 -20.35
C ASP A 245 29.75 9.71 -20.54
N GLN A 246 28.80 10.60 -20.84
CA GLN A 246 27.35 10.32 -20.87
C GLN A 246 26.86 9.62 -19.59
N ILE A 247 27.25 10.17 -18.43
CA ILE A 247 26.89 9.62 -17.12
C ILE A 247 26.05 10.64 -16.36
N TRP A 248 24.93 10.20 -15.83
CA TRP A 248 24.16 10.94 -14.84
C TRP A 248 24.70 10.63 -13.45
N ILE A 249 24.97 11.68 -12.67
CA ILE A 249 25.29 11.55 -11.25
C ILE A 249 24.07 11.95 -10.43
N ILE A 250 23.61 11.02 -9.60
CA ILE A 250 22.55 11.26 -8.61
C ILE A 250 23.20 11.30 -7.23
N HIS A 251 23.21 12.47 -6.61
CA HIS A 251 23.72 12.65 -5.25
C HIS A 251 22.57 12.51 -4.25
N MET A 252 22.70 11.59 -3.30
CA MET A 252 21.70 11.31 -2.28
C MET A 252 22.31 11.28 -0.88
N THR A 253 21.49 11.49 0.14
CA THR A 253 21.88 11.36 1.55
C THR A 253 20.97 10.37 2.25
N LEU A 254 21.53 9.47 3.06
CA LEU A 254 20.75 8.58 3.93
C LEU A 254 20.01 9.41 4.99
N CYS A 255 18.69 9.27 5.05
CA CYS A 255 17.84 9.99 5.98
C CYS A 255 17.92 9.40 7.40
N ASN A 256 17.54 10.23 8.37
CA ASN A 256 17.52 9.92 9.79
C ASN A 256 16.37 10.67 10.48
N HIS A 257 16.14 10.44 11.77
CA HIS A 257 15.00 11.02 12.50
C HIS A 257 14.99 12.56 12.58
N ASN A 258 16.06 13.28 12.19
CA ASN A 258 16.03 14.74 12.13
C ASN A 258 15.39 15.29 10.85
N ASP A 259 15.21 14.47 9.83
CA ASP A 259 14.53 14.83 8.60
C ASP A 259 13.02 15.03 8.86
N GLN A 260 12.49 16.23 8.55
CA GLN A 260 11.12 16.60 8.88
C GLN A 260 10.09 15.79 8.09
N ASP A 261 10.35 15.48 6.82
CA ASP A 261 9.43 14.69 6.00
C ASP A 261 9.46 13.23 6.45
N LEU A 262 10.63 12.73 6.86
CA LEU A 262 10.73 11.39 7.41
C LEU A 262 10.00 11.26 8.76
N LYS A 263 9.94 12.32 9.58
CA LYS A 263 9.11 12.30 10.81
C LYS A 263 7.64 12.10 10.49
N SER A 264 7.09 12.82 9.50
CA SER A 264 5.68 12.61 9.11
C SER A 264 5.43 11.18 8.61
N VAL A 265 6.39 10.61 7.87
CA VAL A 265 6.34 9.21 7.45
C VAL A 265 6.36 8.26 8.64
N ILE A 266 7.24 8.50 9.62
CA ILE A 266 7.33 7.67 10.84
C ILE A 266 6.05 7.76 11.65
N GLU A 267 5.50 8.97 11.86
CA GLU A 267 4.23 9.17 12.56
C GLU A 267 3.09 8.42 11.86
N GLN A 268 3.07 8.42 10.53
CA GLN A 268 2.12 7.64 9.75
C GLN A 268 2.34 6.13 9.92
N LEU A 269 3.58 5.65 9.88
CA LEU A 269 3.90 4.23 10.09
C LEU A 269 3.53 3.78 11.51
N GLU A 270 3.79 4.60 12.53
CA GLU A 270 3.46 4.32 13.93
C GLU A 270 1.95 4.30 14.17
N TYR A 271 1.19 5.19 13.52
CA TYR A 271 -0.28 5.16 13.56
C TYR A 271 -0.84 3.86 12.93
N GLU A 272 -0.16 3.33 11.92
CA GLU A 272 -0.61 2.18 11.15
C GLU A 272 -0.20 0.82 11.75
N VAL A 273 0.70 0.79 12.74
CA VAL A 273 1.11 -0.43 13.45
C VAL A 273 0.35 -0.56 14.76
N GLU A 274 -0.55 -1.55 14.87
CA GLU A 274 -1.18 -1.88 16.15
C GLU A 274 -0.14 -2.45 17.14
N ALA A 275 -0.16 -1.93 18.37
CA ALA A 275 0.88 -2.12 19.40
C ALA A 275 0.88 -3.51 20.10
N ASP A 276 0.01 -4.45 19.71
CA ASP A 276 -0.10 -5.75 20.36
C ASP A 276 0.72 -6.83 19.63
N ASP A 277 1.46 -7.62 20.40
CA ASP A 277 2.50 -8.61 20.04
C ASP A 277 2.01 -9.81 19.18
N LYS A 278 1.35 -9.54 18.04
CA LYS A 278 0.84 -10.51 17.07
C LYS A 278 1.33 -10.17 15.67
N SER A 279 2.63 -10.28 15.45
CA SER A 279 3.27 -9.96 14.15
C SER A 279 2.63 -10.64 12.93
N LEU A 280 2.06 -11.84 13.10
CA LEU A 280 1.33 -12.53 12.02
C LEU A 280 -0.07 -11.96 11.75
N PHE A 281 -0.73 -11.42 12.77
CA PHE A 281 -2.00 -10.71 12.61
C PHE A 281 -1.78 -9.41 11.82
N SER A 282 -0.81 -8.60 12.23
CA SER A 282 -0.44 -7.36 11.54
C SER A 282 -0.02 -7.63 10.10
N PHE A 283 0.70 -8.72 9.85
CA PHE A 283 1.05 -9.16 8.50
C PHE A 283 -0.19 -9.49 7.65
N GLY A 284 -1.13 -10.30 8.18
CA GLY A 284 -2.39 -10.61 7.52
C GLY A 284 -3.24 -9.37 7.22
N ALA A 285 -3.35 -8.46 8.19
CA ALA A 285 -4.10 -7.20 8.06
C ALA A 285 -3.48 -6.26 7.01
N LEU A 286 -2.14 -6.15 6.98
CA LEU A 286 -1.44 -5.37 5.95
C LEU A 286 -1.69 -5.94 4.54
N LEU A 287 -1.69 -7.27 4.41
CA LEU A 287 -2.00 -7.93 3.14
C LEU A 287 -3.44 -7.65 2.68
N HIS A 288 -4.39 -7.64 3.61
CA HIS A 288 -5.78 -7.26 3.31
C HIS A 288 -5.85 -5.80 2.81
N ARG A 289 -5.24 -4.87 3.55
CA ARG A 289 -5.20 -3.44 3.19
C ARG A 289 -4.55 -3.17 1.83
N THR A 290 -3.54 -3.95 1.47
CA THR A 290 -2.85 -3.86 0.17
C THR A 290 -3.58 -4.58 -0.97
N GLY A 291 -4.76 -5.15 -0.71
CA GLY A 291 -5.57 -5.85 -1.70
C GLY A 291 -5.12 -7.28 -2.01
N LYS A 292 -4.14 -7.82 -1.27
CA LYS A 292 -3.64 -9.20 -1.42
C LYS A 292 -4.53 -10.17 -0.65
N LEU A 293 -5.78 -10.28 -1.09
CA LEU A 293 -6.87 -10.94 -0.36
C LEU A 293 -6.66 -12.45 -0.16
N ASN A 294 -5.99 -13.14 -1.10
CA ASN A 294 -5.74 -14.58 -0.99
C ASN A 294 -4.64 -14.89 0.03
N GLU A 295 -3.58 -14.11 -0.02
CA GLU A 295 -2.44 -14.18 0.89
C GLU A 295 -2.89 -13.81 2.30
N SER A 296 -3.65 -12.73 2.45
CA SER A 296 -4.24 -12.33 3.73
C SER A 296 -5.06 -13.46 4.37
N GLU A 297 -6.00 -14.05 3.62
CA GLU A 297 -6.81 -15.19 4.09
C GLU A 297 -5.93 -16.37 4.53
N LYS A 298 -4.92 -16.73 3.72
CA LYS A 298 -3.96 -17.80 4.03
C LYS A 298 -3.26 -17.55 5.37
N TYR A 299 -2.79 -16.33 5.63
CA TYR A 299 -2.06 -16.03 6.87
C TYR A 299 -2.97 -15.91 8.08
N PHE A 300 -4.22 -15.47 7.94
CA PHE A 300 -5.21 -15.56 9.03
C PHE A 300 -5.56 -17.01 9.37
N HIS A 301 -5.68 -17.90 8.38
CA HIS A 301 -5.83 -19.34 8.65
C HIS A 301 -4.60 -19.94 9.33
N ARG A 302 -3.38 -19.56 8.90
CA ARG A 302 -2.14 -19.97 9.57
C ARG A 302 -2.11 -19.49 11.02
N LEU A 303 -2.48 -18.23 11.28
CA LEU A 303 -2.59 -17.69 12.63
C LEU A 303 -3.60 -18.47 13.48
N LEU A 304 -4.79 -18.75 12.96
CA LEU A 304 -5.80 -19.58 13.66
C LEU A 304 -5.28 -20.98 14.03
N SER A 305 -4.41 -21.57 13.20
CA SER A 305 -3.86 -22.91 13.47
C SER A 305 -2.83 -22.94 14.62
N VAL A 306 -2.21 -21.81 14.93
CA VAL A 306 -1.17 -21.70 15.99
C VAL A 306 -1.67 -21.01 17.25
N LEU A 307 -2.83 -20.34 17.20
CA LEU A 307 -3.42 -19.67 18.35
C LEU A 307 -3.88 -20.69 19.40
N PRO A 308 -3.58 -20.48 20.69
CA PRO A 308 -4.15 -21.27 21.77
C PRO A 308 -5.68 -21.18 21.79
N GLU A 309 -6.38 -22.28 22.07
CA GLU A 309 -7.86 -22.33 22.11
C GLU A 309 -8.47 -21.33 23.11
N ASN A 310 -7.70 -20.91 24.12
CA ASN A 310 -8.11 -19.93 25.12
C ASN A 310 -7.84 -18.47 24.73
N ASP A 311 -7.14 -18.17 23.62
CA ASP A 311 -6.96 -16.80 23.13
C ASP A 311 -8.17 -16.36 22.30
N SER A 312 -9.31 -16.27 22.98
CA SER A 312 -10.58 -15.89 22.38
C SER A 312 -10.55 -14.51 21.71
N LYS A 313 -9.72 -13.58 22.23
CA LYS A 313 -9.51 -12.25 21.66
C LYS A 313 -8.88 -12.34 20.27
N ALA A 314 -7.80 -13.13 20.13
CA ALA A 314 -7.18 -13.35 18.84
C ALA A 314 -8.09 -14.07 17.86
N ILE A 315 -8.79 -15.11 18.32
CA ILE A 315 -9.61 -15.96 17.47
C ILE A 315 -10.78 -15.15 16.90
N TYR A 316 -11.48 -14.34 17.70
CA TYR A 316 -12.53 -13.47 17.16
C TYR A 316 -11.94 -12.47 16.16
N SER A 317 -10.77 -11.86 16.47
CA SER A 317 -10.16 -10.87 15.59
C SER A 317 -9.80 -11.48 14.23
N CYS A 318 -9.33 -12.73 14.22
CA CYS A 318 -9.08 -13.48 12.99
C CYS A 318 -10.38 -13.77 12.22
N TYR A 319 -11.44 -14.21 12.90
CA TYR A 319 -12.74 -14.43 12.26
C TYR A 319 -13.34 -13.14 11.70
N HIS A 320 -13.23 -12.03 12.40
CA HIS A 320 -13.66 -10.73 11.91
C HIS A 320 -12.92 -10.35 10.61
N ASN A 321 -11.59 -10.47 10.59
CA ASN A 321 -10.80 -10.17 9.39
C ASN A 321 -11.11 -11.13 8.23
N LEU A 322 -11.27 -12.44 8.50
CA LEU A 322 -11.72 -13.40 7.48
C LEU A 322 -13.10 -13.05 6.91
N GLY A 323 -14.01 -12.53 7.75
CA GLY A 323 -15.31 -12.01 7.33
C GLY A 323 -15.19 -10.80 6.40
N MET A 324 -14.31 -9.85 6.73
CA MET A 324 -14.01 -8.68 5.90
C MET A 324 -13.36 -9.06 4.58
N ILE A 325 -12.38 -9.98 4.60
CA ILE A 325 -11.71 -10.48 3.38
C ILE A 325 -12.72 -11.19 2.47
N ALA A 326 -13.60 -12.01 3.02
CA ALA A 326 -14.65 -12.67 2.25
C ALA A 326 -15.65 -11.67 1.67
N MET A 327 -15.97 -10.58 2.40
CA MET A 327 -16.80 -9.49 1.90
C MET A 327 -16.15 -8.80 0.69
N ASP A 328 -14.85 -8.51 0.76
CA ASP A 328 -14.10 -7.89 -0.34
C ASP A 328 -13.90 -8.81 -1.56
N LYS A 329 -13.94 -10.13 -1.34
CA LYS A 329 -14.01 -11.15 -2.41
C LYS A 329 -15.42 -11.34 -2.98
N GLU A 330 -16.40 -10.60 -2.46
CA GLU A 330 -17.83 -10.73 -2.77
C GLU A 330 -18.44 -12.11 -2.42
N ASP A 331 -17.78 -12.90 -1.56
CA ASP A 331 -18.33 -14.13 -0.99
C ASP A 331 -19.11 -13.80 0.29
N TYR A 332 -20.33 -13.31 0.10
CA TYR A 332 -21.18 -12.87 1.20
C TYR A 332 -21.66 -14.01 2.11
N ASP A 333 -21.71 -15.25 1.63
CA ASP A 333 -22.07 -16.41 2.45
C ASP A 333 -20.94 -16.78 3.40
N LEU A 334 -19.71 -16.84 2.89
CA LEU A 334 -18.52 -17.07 3.71
C LEU A 334 -18.27 -15.92 4.69
N SER A 335 -18.48 -14.67 4.24
CA SER A 335 -18.38 -13.49 5.09
C SER A 335 -19.35 -13.56 6.28
N LEU A 336 -20.62 -13.88 6.01
CA LEU A 336 -21.63 -14.02 7.06
C LEU A 336 -21.26 -15.14 8.05
N HIS A 337 -20.76 -16.28 7.55
CA HIS A 337 -20.31 -17.40 8.38
C HIS A 337 -19.17 -16.99 9.33
N TRP A 338 -18.16 -16.28 8.84
CA TRP A 338 -17.05 -15.81 9.68
C TRP A 338 -17.48 -14.76 10.70
N HIS A 339 -18.29 -13.78 10.30
CA HIS A 339 -18.83 -12.79 11.23
C HIS A 339 -19.73 -13.42 12.29
N GLN A 340 -20.51 -14.46 11.96
CA GLN A 340 -21.29 -15.22 12.94
C GLN A 340 -20.41 -15.95 13.95
N LYS A 341 -19.34 -16.63 13.50
CA LYS A 341 -18.36 -17.24 14.41
C LYS A 341 -17.67 -16.22 15.32
N SER A 342 -17.32 -15.05 14.78
CA SER A 342 -16.76 -13.95 15.58
C SER A 342 -17.76 -13.48 16.65
N LEU A 343 -19.02 -13.30 16.26
CA LEU A 343 -20.10 -12.87 17.14
C LEU A 343 -20.38 -13.88 18.26
N GLU A 344 -20.36 -15.19 17.97
CA GLU A 344 -20.53 -16.25 18.96
C GLU A 344 -19.47 -16.21 20.06
N ILE A 345 -18.21 -15.99 19.71
CA ILE A 345 -17.12 -15.84 20.69
C ILE A 345 -17.36 -14.61 21.57
N MET A 346 -17.72 -13.49 20.93
CA MET A 346 -17.90 -12.23 21.62
C MET A 346 -19.06 -12.24 22.62
N ILE A 347 -20.20 -12.84 22.25
CA ILE A 347 -21.37 -12.97 23.15
C ILE A 347 -21.04 -13.81 24.39
N ASN A 348 -20.14 -14.80 24.26
CA ASN A 348 -19.88 -15.78 25.31
C ASN A 348 -18.72 -15.41 26.26
N ILE A 349 -17.77 -14.58 25.83
CA ILE A 349 -16.46 -14.45 26.51
C ILE A 349 -16.16 -13.02 26.94
N LEU A 350 -16.64 -12.02 26.20
CA LEU A 350 -16.41 -10.62 26.55
C LEU A 350 -17.53 -10.19 27.50
N GLU A 351 -17.29 -10.32 28.80
CA GLU A 351 -18.10 -9.69 29.84
C GLU A 351 -18.09 -8.15 29.60
N SER A 352 -19.07 -7.66 28.83
CA SER A 352 -19.39 -6.25 28.59
C SER A 352 -18.35 -5.41 27.83
N ASN A 353 -17.92 -5.85 26.65
CA ASN A 353 -17.45 -4.92 25.60
C ASN A 353 -18.57 -4.70 24.58
N ASP A 354 -19.49 -3.81 24.94
CA ASP A 354 -20.66 -3.45 24.14
C ASP A 354 -20.29 -2.92 22.73
N LEU A 355 -19.15 -2.24 22.59
CA LEU A 355 -18.79 -1.56 21.33
C LEU A 355 -18.36 -2.53 20.22
N ASP A 356 -17.48 -3.49 20.54
CA ASP A 356 -17.06 -4.53 19.58
C ASP A 356 -18.27 -5.35 19.08
N LEU A 357 -19.27 -5.53 19.96
CA LEU A 357 -20.54 -6.18 19.65
C LEU A 357 -21.37 -5.37 18.65
N ALA A 358 -21.42 -4.05 18.84
CA ALA A 358 -22.07 -3.14 17.91
C ALA A 358 -21.39 -3.14 16.54
N ASP A 359 -20.05 -3.12 16.49
CA ASP A 359 -19.28 -3.20 15.24
C ASP A 359 -19.56 -4.49 14.48
N SER A 360 -19.59 -5.63 15.17
CA SER A 360 -19.91 -6.90 14.52
C SER A 360 -21.34 -6.96 13.99
N TYR A 361 -22.32 -6.38 14.70
CA TYR A 361 -23.67 -6.26 14.16
C TYR A 361 -23.71 -5.34 12.94
N ASN A 362 -22.97 -4.23 12.95
CA ASN A 362 -22.88 -3.35 11.80
C ASN A 362 -22.26 -4.07 10.57
N CYS A 363 -21.18 -4.84 10.76
CA CYS A 363 -20.58 -5.66 9.69
C CYS A 363 -21.56 -6.70 9.13
N ILE A 364 -22.27 -7.44 10.00
CA ILE A 364 -23.29 -8.40 9.56
C ILE A 364 -24.41 -7.69 8.81
N GLY A 365 -24.81 -6.50 9.26
CA GLY A 365 -25.77 -5.63 8.56
C GLY A 365 -25.31 -5.30 7.13
N CYS A 366 -24.04 -4.92 6.96
CA CYS A 366 -23.44 -4.66 5.65
C CYS A 366 -23.48 -5.89 4.74
N VAL A 367 -23.11 -7.06 5.27
CA VAL A 367 -23.16 -8.33 4.51
C VAL A 367 -24.60 -8.66 4.08
N CYS A 368 -25.58 -8.51 4.97
CA CYS A 368 -27.00 -8.70 4.64
C CYS A 368 -27.47 -7.72 3.55
N ASP A 369 -27.08 -6.44 3.62
CA ASP A 369 -27.41 -5.43 2.62
C ASP A 369 -26.82 -5.77 1.23
N CYS A 370 -25.56 -6.23 1.19
CA CYS A 370 -24.92 -6.72 -0.04
C CYS A 370 -25.65 -7.95 -0.63
N LYS A 371 -26.16 -8.84 0.23
CA LYS A 371 -27.03 -9.97 -0.18
C LYS A 371 -28.45 -9.56 -0.57
N LYS A 372 -28.80 -8.27 -0.49
CA LYS A 372 -30.14 -7.72 -0.72
C LYS A 372 -31.19 -8.19 0.30
N ASP A 373 -30.75 -8.66 1.46
CA ASP A 373 -31.59 -9.00 2.61
C ASP A 373 -31.77 -7.75 3.48
N TYR A 374 -32.46 -6.76 2.93
CA TYR A 374 -32.55 -5.40 3.49
C TYR A 374 -33.23 -5.37 4.86
N GLU A 375 -34.24 -6.23 5.08
CA GLU A 375 -34.93 -6.33 6.37
C GLU A 375 -33.98 -6.75 7.48
N ARG A 376 -33.17 -7.80 7.25
CA ARG A 376 -32.17 -8.25 8.23
C ARG A 376 -31.03 -7.26 8.38
N ALA A 377 -30.61 -6.60 7.29
CA ALA A 377 -29.60 -5.55 7.37
C ALA A 377 -30.05 -4.43 8.34
N ILE A 378 -31.27 -3.92 8.16
CA ILE A 378 -31.85 -2.89 9.04
C ILE A 378 -31.98 -3.40 10.48
N GLU A 379 -32.37 -4.66 10.71
CA GLU A 379 -32.43 -5.25 12.05
C GLU A 379 -31.07 -5.21 12.74
N PHE A 380 -30.01 -5.62 12.04
CA PHE A 380 -28.66 -5.64 12.58
C PHE A 380 -28.09 -4.23 12.82
N TYR A 381 -28.31 -3.28 11.90
CA TYR A 381 -27.93 -1.89 12.12
C TYR A 381 -28.64 -1.28 13.33
N LYS A 382 -29.92 -1.61 13.57
CA LYS A 382 -30.64 -1.18 14.77
C LYS A 382 -30.08 -1.79 16.05
N LYS A 383 -29.64 -3.06 16.02
CA LYS A 383 -28.96 -3.67 17.17
C LYS A 383 -27.64 -2.96 17.48
N ALA A 384 -26.83 -2.66 16.46
CA ALA A 384 -25.60 -1.87 16.63
C ALA A 384 -25.90 -0.48 17.21
N LEU A 385 -26.86 0.23 16.61
CA LEU A 385 -27.31 1.56 17.04
C LEU A 385 -27.72 1.59 18.52
N MET A 386 -28.56 0.64 18.96
CA MET A 386 -29.01 0.56 20.35
C MET A 386 -27.85 0.40 21.34
N ILE A 387 -26.81 -0.33 20.94
CA ILE A 387 -25.64 -0.54 21.79
C ILE A 387 -24.78 0.73 21.81
N PHE A 388 -24.50 1.34 20.66
CA PHE A 388 -23.76 2.60 20.60
C PHE A 388 -24.44 3.72 21.40
N GLU A 389 -25.77 3.88 21.28
CA GLU A 389 -26.55 4.86 22.05
C GLU A 389 -26.44 4.60 23.57
N ARG A 390 -26.49 3.34 23.99
CA ARG A 390 -26.36 2.96 25.41
C ARG A 390 -24.96 3.22 25.96
N SER A 391 -23.92 2.90 25.20
CA SER A 391 -22.55 2.85 25.69
C SER A 391 -21.78 4.16 25.49
N LEU A 392 -22.08 4.92 24.43
CA LEU A 392 -21.39 6.15 24.06
C LEU A 392 -22.27 7.41 24.21
N GLY A 393 -23.56 7.23 24.47
CA GLY A 393 -24.55 8.32 24.46
C GLY A 393 -24.96 8.72 23.04
N GLU A 394 -25.93 9.64 22.92
CA GLU A 394 -26.60 9.97 21.66
C GLU A 394 -25.74 10.78 20.65
N ASP A 395 -24.53 11.18 21.03
CA ASP A 395 -23.70 12.12 20.25
C ASP A 395 -22.34 11.51 19.88
N ASN A 396 -22.35 10.52 18.98
CA ASN A 396 -21.15 9.80 18.55
C ASN A 396 -21.12 9.54 17.01
N ARG A 397 -19.91 9.44 16.44
CA ARG A 397 -19.66 9.11 15.03
C ARG A 397 -20.16 7.72 14.63
N ASP A 398 -20.10 6.73 15.51
CA ASP A 398 -20.51 5.35 15.20
C ASP A 398 -22.03 5.24 15.03
N ILE A 399 -22.78 6.03 15.79
CA ILE A 399 -24.23 6.23 15.61
C ILE A 399 -24.52 6.83 14.23
N ALA A 400 -23.72 7.81 13.80
CA ALA A 400 -23.85 8.41 12.48
C ALA A 400 -23.62 7.38 11.36
N LEU A 401 -22.66 6.46 11.54
CA LEU A 401 -22.41 5.36 10.61
C LEU A 401 -23.61 4.43 10.50
N CYS A 402 -24.21 4.01 11.62
CA CYS A 402 -25.43 3.19 11.61
C CYS A 402 -26.58 3.87 10.86
N PHE A 403 -26.84 5.16 11.14
CA PHE A 403 -27.85 5.92 10.40
C PHE A 403 -27.53 6.02 8.91
N ASN A 404 -26.27 6.27 8.54
CA ASN A 404 -25.88 6.32 7.14
C ASN A 404 -26.14 4.98 6.42
N ASN A 405 -25.76 3.86 7.04
CA ASN A 405 -25.95 2.52 6.48
C ASN A 405 -27.44 2.16 6.35
N MET A 406 -28.24 2.50 7.36
CA MET A 406 -29.70 2.38 7.30
C MET A 406 -30.29 3.26 6.18
N GLY A 407 -29.79 4.49 6.02
CA GLY A 407 -30.23 5.41 4.97
C GLY A 407 -30.00 4.85 3.56
N ILE A 408 -28.81 4.30 3.31
CA ILE A 408 -28.47 3.60 2.06
C ILE A 408 -29.43 2.42 1.82
N THR A 409 -29.64 1.60 2.85
CA THR A 409 -30.49 0.40 2.78
C THR A 409 -31.96 0.76 2.48
N TYR A 410 -32.50 1.75 3.18
CA TYR A 410 -33.85 2.27 2.91
C TYR A 410 -33.97 2.86 1.51
N GLY A 411 -32.94 3.54 1.00
CA GLY A 411 -32.89 4.03 -0.38
C GLY A 411 -32.96 2.90 -1.41
N LYS A 412 -32.25 1.79 -1.17
CA LYS A 412 -32.30 0.57 -2.03
C LYS A 412 -33.69 -0.09 -2.01
N GLU A 413 -34.39 -0.05 -0.89
CA GLU A 413 -35.79 -0.47 -0.77
C GLU A 413 -36.81 0.56 -1.33
N ASN A 414 -36.34 1.69 -1.87
CA ASN A 414 -37.18 2.80 -2.33
C ASN A 414 -38.06 3.43 -1.22
N LYS A 415 -37.65 3.29 0.05
CA LYS A 415 -38.23 3.96 1.23
C LYS A 415 -37.56 5.33 1.43
N LEU A 416 -37.84 6.23 0.48
CA LEU A 416 -37.07 7.48 0.30
C LEU A 416 -37.16 8.45 1.48
N LEU A 417 -38.28 8.50 2.21
CA LEU A 417 -38.44 9.42 3.34
C LEU A 417 -37.65 8.93 4.56
N GLU A 418 -37.68 7.62 4.83
CA GLU A 418 -36.89 6.96 5.87
C GLU A 418 -35.39 7.09 5.57
N ALA A 419 -35.00 6.93 4.30
CA ALA A 419 -33.63 7.14 3.85
C ALA A 419 -33.17 8.59 4.12
N LEU A 420 -34.01 9.57 3.77
CA LEU A 420 -33.73 10.99 3.98
C LEU A 420 -33.56 11.33 5.47
N ASP A 421 -34.48 10.86 6.33
CA ASP A 421 -34.41 11.07 7.78
C ASP A 421 -33.12 10.49 8.37
N CYS A 422 -32.76 9.26 7.97
CA CYS A 422 -31.53 8.62 8.41
C CYS A 422 -30.28 9.40 7.98
N HIS A 423 -30.19 9.81 6.71
CA HIS A 423 -29.04 10.59 6.24
C HIS A 423 -28.95 11.98 6.89
N GLN A 424 -30.08 12.62 7.18
CA GLN A 424 -30.09 13.90 7.92
C GLN A 424 -29.59 13.74 9.36
N LYS A 425 -29.99 12.67 10.05
CA LYS A 425 -29.47 12.34 11.39
C LYS A 425 -27.96 12.07 11.37
N ALA A 426 -27.49 11.27 10.42
CA ALA A 426 -26.06 11.01 10.24
C ALA A 426 -25.28 12.31 10.00
N LEU A 427 -25.75 13.16 9.07
CA LEU A 427 -25.12 14.45 8.77
C LEU A 427 -25.09 15.38 9.99
N ALA A 428 -26.15 15.41 10.80
CA ALA A 428 -26.19 16.24 12.00
C ALA A 428 -25.11 15.84 13.02
N LEU A 429 -24.90 14.53 13.20
CA LEU A 429 -23.84 14.01 14.06
C LEU A 429 -22.45 14.26 13.48
N TYR A 430 -22.23 13.96 12.19
CA TYR A 430 -20.95 14.22 11.56
C TYR A 430 -20.54 15.70 11.62
N ASN A 431 -21.47 16.65 11.49
CA ASN A 431 -21.17 18.08 11.61
C ASN A 431 -20.68 18.49 13.01
N LYS A 432 -21.01 17.73 14.06
CA LYS A 432 -20.54 18.02 15.42
C LYS A 432 -19.13 17.51 15.67
N HIS A 433 -18.76 16.38 15.05
CA HIS A 433 -17.52 15.65 15.35
C HIS A 433 -16.41 15.81 14.31
N LEU A 434 -16.75 16.16 13.06
CA LEU A 434 -15.79 16.26 11.97
C LEU A 434 -15.41 17.71 11.68
N VAL A 435 -14.15 17.91 11.24
CA VAL A 435 -13.68 19.22 10.81
C VAL A 435 -14.47 19.72 9.57
N PRO A 436 -14.72 21.03 9.45
CA PRO A 436 -15.39 21.59 8.28
C PRO A 436 -14.54 21.30 7.03
N CYS A 437 -15.07 20.50 6.09
CA CYS A 437 -14.39 19.92 4.92
C CYS A 437 -13.84 18.48 5.08
N HIS A 438 -14.20 17.74 6.13
CA HIS A 438 -13.94 16.30 6.14
C HIS A 438 -14.69 15.57 4.99
N PRO A 439 -14.07 14.65 4.23
CA PRO A 439 -14.70 13.94 3.11
C PRO A 439 -16.05 13.28 3.45
N ASP A 440 -16.20 12.67 4.63
CA ASP A 440 -17.47 12.06 5.09
C ASP A 440 -18.66 13.04 5.13
N LEU A 441 -18.42 14.34 5.37
CA LEU A 441 -19.47 15.37 5.28
C LEU A 441 -19.91 15.55 3.83
N GLY A 442 -18.96 15.52 2.89
CA GLY A 442 -19.24 15.54 1.46
C GLY A 442 -20.06 14.33 1.04
N GLN A 443 -19.69 13.13 1.48
CA GLN A 443 -20.41 11.90 1.18
C GLN A 443 -21.83 11.92 1.75
N SER A 444 -22.01 12.42 2.97
CA SER A 444 -23.33 12.57 3.59
C SER A 444 -24.24 13.50 2.80
N HIS A 445 -23.73 14.66 2.37
CA HIS A 445 -24.46 15.56 1.48
C HIS A 445 -24.79 14.92 0.12
N LYS A 446 -23.86 14.13 -0.44
CA LYS A 446 -24.09 13.40 -1.68
C LYS A 446 -25.25 12.42 -1.55
N ASN A 447 -25.27 11.63 -0.47
CA ASN A 447 -26.34 10.66 -0.21
C ASN A 447 -27.71 11.36 -0.12
N ILE A 448 -27.80 12.49 0.59
CA ILE A 448 -29.03 13.30 0.67
C ILE A 448 -29.44 13.83 -0.72
N ALA A 449 -28.49 14.31 -1.51
CA ALA A 449 -28.76 14.81 -2.86
C ALA A 449 -29.32 13.73 -3.79
N VAL A 450 -28.81 12.49 -3.70
CA VAL A 450 -29.33 11.34 -4.43
C VAL A 450 -30.79 11.07 -4.07
N ILE A 451 -31.13 11.06 -2.77
CA ILE A 451 -32.51 10.86 -2.33
C ILE A 451 -33.43 11.99 -2.82
N TYR A 452 -32.99 13.25 -2.76
CA TYR A 452 -33.77 14.36 -3.32
C TYR A 452 -33.97 14.25 -4.84
N CYS A 453 -32.97 13.77 -5.59
CA CYS A 453 -33.13 13.49 -7.02
C CYS A 453 -34.20 12.42 -7.28
N GLN A 454 -34.23 11.36 -6.47
CA GLN A 454 -35.23 10.29 -6.57
C GLN A 454 -36.64 10.78 -6.20
N LEU A 455 -36.74 11.72 -5.25
CA LEU A 455 -37.98 12.41 -4.90
C LEU A 455 -38.41 13.48 -5.93
N GLY A 456 -37.57 13.79 -6.92
CA GLY A 456 -37.83 14.83 -7.93
C GLY A 456 -37.57 16.27 -7.45
N ASN A 457 -36.98 16.45 -6.27
CA ASN A 457 -36.65 17.76 -5.69
C ASN A 457 -35.26 18.21 -6.16
N TYR A 458 -35.13 18.52 -7.45
CA TYR A 458 -33.85 18.79 -8.09
C TYR A 458 -33.10 20.03 -7.56
N ASP A 459 -33.81 21.06 -7.11
CA ASP A 459 -33.17 22.27 -6.56
C ASP A 459 -32.45 21.97 -5.24
N LEU A 460 -33.07 21.21 -4.34
CA LEU A 460 -32.45 20.76 -3.09
C LEU A 460 -31.31 19.78 -3.35
N ALA A 461 -31.46 18.89 -4.35
CA ALA A 461 -30.39 18.00 -4.75
C ALA A 461 -29.16 18.77 -5.26
N LEU A 462 -29.35 19.79 -6.09
CA LEU A 462 -28.25 20.65 -6.56
C LEU A 462 -27.57 21.37 -5.41
N GLU A 463 -28.33 21.91 -4.45
CA GLU A 463 -27.76 22.56 -3.27
C GLU A 463 -26.81 21.62 -2.53
N HIS A 464 -27.24 20.39 -2.27
CA HIS A 464 -26.43 19.39 -1.58
C HIS A 464 -25.23 18.91 -2.42
N TYR A 465 -25.40 18.64 -3.71
CA TYR A 465 -24.27 18.26 -4.57
C TYR A 465 -23.21 19.36 -4.70
N LEU A 466 -23.61 20.64 -4.78
CA LEU A 466 -22.67 21.75 -4.83
C LEU A 466 -21.92 21.93 -3.51
N ARG A 467 -22.56 21.64 -2.37
CA ARG A 467 -21.87 21.57 -1.07
C ARG A 467 -20.86 20.42 -1.04
N THR A 468 -21.23 19.24 -1.53
CA THR A 468 -20.29 18.11 -1.68
C THR A 468 -19.09 18.50 -2.55
N LEU A 469 -19.32 19.19 -3.66
CA LEU A 469 -18.25 19.59 -4.58
C LEU A 469 -17.26 20.52 -3.91
N ASN A 470 -17.74 21.54 -3.18
CA ASN A 470 -16.88 22.47 -2.43
C ASN A 470 -16.04 21.75 -1.34
N ILE A 471 -16.64 20.76 -0.66
CA ILE A 471 -15.90 19.94 0.31
C ILE A 471 -14.81 19.13 -0.40
N TYR A 472 -15.17 18.38 -1.44
CA TYR A 472 -14.23 17.52 -2.17
C TYR A 472 -13.10 18.29 -2.85
N GLU A 473 -13.37 19.48 -3.42
CA GLU A 473 -12.33 20.34 -4.01
C GLU A 473 -11.29 20.82 -2.99
N LYS A 474 -11.66 20.89 -1.69
CA LYS A 474 -10.75 21.27 -0.61
C LYS A 474 -10.08 20.08 0.06
N SER A 475 -10.72 18.90 0.05
CA SER A 475 -10.31 17.74 0.83
C SER A 475 -9.65 16.63 0.00
N LEU A 476 -9.85 16.60 -1.32
CA LEU A 476 -9.35 15.55 -2.21
C LEU A 476 -8.38 16.13 -3.25
N PRO A 477 -7.47 15.31 -3.81
CA PRO A 477 -6.61 15.71 -4.91
C PRO A 477 -7.41 16.22 -6.13
N PRO A 478 -6.92 17.24 -6.89
CA PRO A 478 -7.66 17.89 -7.98
C PRO A 478 -8.11 16.98 -9.14
N HIS A 479 -7.57 15.76 -9.23
CA HIS A 479 -7.85 14.79 -10.28
C HIS A 479 -8.38 13.46 -9.73
N CYS A 480 -9.00 13.50 -8.55
CA CYS A 480 -9.66 12.34 -7.96
C CYS A 480 -10.90 11.91 -8.79
N PRO A 481 -11.06 10.61 -9.10
CA PRO A 481 -12.24 10.08 -9.80
C PRO A 481 -13.59 10.43 -9.13
N ASP A 482 -13.61 10.62 -7.82
CA ASP A 482 -14.85 10.92 -7.09
C ASP A 482 -15.39 12.32 -7.38
N ILE A 483 -14.50 13.30 -7.60
CA ILE A 483 -14.88 14.64 -8.06
C ILE A 483 -15.50 14.51 -9.46
N ALA A 484 -14.89 13.73 -10.36
CA ALA A 484 -15.41 13.55 -11.71
C ALA A 484 -16.80 12.90 -11.72
N ARG A 485 -17.03 11.86 -10.90
CA ARG A 485 -18.35 11.23 -10.74
C ARG A 485 -19.40 12.22 -10.21
N LEU A 486 -19.04 13.02 -9.20
CA LEU A 486 -19.93 14.05 -8.66
C LEU A 486 -20.30 15.11 -9.72
N LEU A 487 -19.35 15.53 -10.56
CA LEU A 487 -19.62 16.45 -11.66
C LEU A 487 -20.60 15.84 -12.67
N LEU A 488 -20.50 14.53 -12.95
CA LEU A 488 -21.51 13.82 -13.76
C LEU A 488 -22.88 13.84 -13.08
N ASP A 489 -22.96 13.55 -11.78
CA ASP A 489 -24.21 13.58 -11.00
C ASP A 489 -24.87 14.97 -11.08
N ILE A 490 -24.09 16.04 -10.92
CA ILE A 490 -24.57 17.43 -11.06
C ILE A 490 -25.05 17.72 -12.49
N GLY A 491 -24.29 17.28 -13.50
CA GLY A 491 -24.68 17.41 -14.91
C GLY A 491 -26.00 16.71 -15.21
N ASP A 492 -26.21 15.52 -14.65
CA ASP A 492 -27.44 14.74 -14.77
C ASP A 492 -28.64 15.43 -14.10
N VAL A 493 -28.44 16.15 -12.99
CA VAL A 493 -29.52 16.98 -12.42
C VAL A 493 -29.84 18.16 -13.32
N TYR A 494 -28.84 18.88 -13.83
CA TYR A 494 -29.06 19.98 -14.78
C TYR A 494 -29.78 19.53 -16.06
N MET A 495 -29.49 18.32 -16.53
CA MET A 495 -30.21 17.65 -17.61
C MET A 495 -31.71 17.49 -17.29
N ARG A 496 -32.04 17.00 -16.10
CA ARG A 496 -33.43 16.76 -15.67
C ARG A 496 -34.24 18.04 -15.52
N ILE A 497 -33.59 19.16 -15.19
CA ILE A 497 -34.23 20.49 -15.14
C ILE A 497 -34.09 21.30 -16.44
N HIS A 498 -33.72 20.63 -17.55
CA HIS A 498 -33.60 21.21 -18.90
C HIS A 498 -32.61 22.39 -19.02
N LYS A 499 -31.61 22.45 -18.14
CA LYS A 499 -30.51 23.42 -18.16
C LYS A 499 -29.30 22.82 -18.89
N PHE A 500 -29.47 22.58 -20.20
CA PHE A 500 -28.52 21.81 -21.01
C PHE A 500 -27.12 22.43 -21.09
N GLN A 501 -27.02 23.76 -21.14
CA GLN A 501 -25.71 24.44 -21.19
C GLN A 501 -24.88 24.19 -19.93
N GLN A 502 -25.52 24.22 -18.76
CA GLN A 502 -24.87 23.91 -17.49
C GLN A 502 -24.46 22.43 -17.46
N ALA A 503 -25.35 21.52 -17.89
CA ALA A 503 -25.04 20.09 -17.93
C ALA A 503 -23.79 19.79 -18.78
N ILE A 504 -23.69 20.37 -19.97
CA ILE A 504 -22.51 20.22 -20.85
C ILE A 504 -21.24 20.67 -20.11
N SER A 505 -21.27 21.85 -19.48
CA SER A 505 -20.10 22.38 -18.76
C SER A 505 -19.62 21.45 -17.65
N TYR A 506 -20.53 20.81 -16.90
CA TYR A 506 -20.16 19.84 -15.87
C TYR A 506 -19.62 18.53 -16.46
N TYR A 507 -20.20 18.03 -17.55
CA TYR A 507 -19.69 16.85 -18.26
C TYR A 507 -18.28 17.08 -18.83
N GLU A 508 -18.01 18.26 -19.40
CA GLU A 508 -16.69 18.63 -19.91
C GLU A 508 -15.63 18.62 -18.79
N LYS A 509 -15.96 19.20 -17.63
CA LYS A 509 -15.06 19.17 -16.46
C LYS A 509 -14.78 17.74 -15.99
N ALA A 510 -15.80 16.88 -15.94
CA ALA A 510 -15.63 15.47 -15.58
C ALA A 510 -14.73 14.73 -16.57
N ALA A 511 -14.93 14.95 -17.88
CA ALA A 511 -14.11 14.33 -18.93
C ALA A 511 -12.62 14.73 -18.83
N ILE A 512 -12.33 16.00 -18.51
CA ILE A 512 -10.94 16.46 -18.30
C ILE A 512 -10.26 15.70 -17.16
N ILE A 513 -10.96 15.49 -16.04
CA ILE A 513 -10.41 14.74 -14.91
C ILE A 513 -10.19 13.28 -15.32
N PHE A 514 -11.20 12.60 -15.88
CA PHE A 514 -11.06 11.20 -16.28
C PHE A 514 -9.95 10.96 -17.31
N ARG A 515 -9.77 11.86 -18.29
CA ARG A 515 -8.68 11.77 -19.28
C ARG A 515 -7.29 11.83 -18.63
N LYS A 516 -7.15 12.62 -17.55
CA LYS A 516 -5.89 12.71 -16.81
C LYS A 516 -5.67 11.51 -15.91
N THR A 517 -6.72 11.01 -15.26
CA THR A 517 -6.61 9.91 -14.29
C THR A 517 -6.51 8.54 -14.95
N PHE A 518 -7.16 8.36 -16.11
CA PHE A 518 -7.19 7.09 -16.83
C PHE A 518 -6.88 7.29 -18.33
N PRO A 519 -5.59 7.42 -18.71
CA PRO A 519 -5.18 7.64 -20.10
C PRO A 519 -5.66 6.53 -21.07
N SER A 520 -5.92 5.33 -20.55
CA SER A 520 -6.36 4.15 -21.31
C SER A 520 -7.88 3.89 -21.25
N ALA A 521 -8.66 4.59 -20.42
CA ALA A 521 -10.09 4.33 -20.23
C ALA A 521 -10.96 5.02 -21.30
N ASN A 522 -10.87 4.53 -22.54
CA ASN A 522 -11.55 5.14 -23.68
C ASN A 522 -13.09 5.06 -23.60
N GLU A 523 -13.67 3.98 -23.07
CA GLU A 523 -15.12 3.77 -23.20
C GLU A 523 -15.96 4.74 -22.35
N MET A 524 -15.57 4.99 -21.09
CA MET A 524 -16.29 5.95 -20.22
C MET A 524 -16.19 7.37 -20.78
N ILE A 525 -15.00 7.77 -21.23
CA ILE A 525 -14.74 9.10 -21.80
C ILE A 525 -15.56 9.28 -23.09
N ASN A 526 -15.60 8.27 -23.96
CA ASN A 526 -16.41 8.28 -25.18
C ASN A 526 -17.90 8.48 -24.88
N ARG A 527 -18.46 7.80 -23.87
CA ARG A 527 -19.86 7.97 -23.47
C ARG A 527 -20.16 9.40 -23.00
N ILE A 528 -19.22 10.04 -22.29
CA ILE A 528 -19.36 11.43 -21.85
C ILE A 528 -19.33 12.36 -23.06
N ASP A 529 -18.39 12.16 -23.98
CA ASP A 529 -18.25 12.96 -25.21
C ASP A 529 -19.47 12.83 -26.13
N GLU A 530 -20.00 11.62 -26.31
CA GLU A 530 -21.25 11.38 -27.05
C GLU A 530 -22.42 12.14 -26.44
N ARG A 531 -22.54 12.12 -25.10
CA ARG A 531 -23.60 12.83 -24.37
C ARG A 531 -23.47 14.35 -24.55
N ILE A 532 -22.25 14.89 -24.49
CA ILE A 532 -21.98 16.31 -24.77
C ILE A 532 -22.37 16.66 -26.20
N GLN A 533 -22.01 15.83 -27.18
CA GLN A 533 -22.29 16.07 -28.60
C GLN A 533 -23.79 16.07 -28.90
N GLN A 534 -24.53 15.09 -28.35
CA GLN A 534 -25.99 15.01 -28.47
C GLN A 534 -26.68 16.26 -27.91
N LEU A 535 -26.24 16.74 -26.74
CA LEU A 535 -26.81 17.93 -26.12
C LEU A 535 -26.45 19.21 -26.87
N SER A 536 -25.22 19.29 -27.38
CA SER A 536 -24.79 20.43 -28.19
C SER A 536 -25.59 20.56 -29.49
N LEU A 537 -26.06 19.44 -30.06
CA LEU A 537 -26.97 19.43 -31.20
C LEU A 537 -28.39 19.84 -30.82
N LEU A 538 -28.84 19.54 -29.59
CA LEU A 538 -30.18 19.84 -29.11
C LEU A 538 -30.36 21.32 -28.71
N ILE A 539 -29.27 22.01 -28.36
CA ILE A 539 -29.25 23.45 -28.04
C ILE A 539 -29.17 24.33 -29.31
N ARG A 540 -28.68 23.77 -30.42
CA ARG A 540 -28.62 24.44 -31.73
C ARG A 540 -29.96 24.39 -32.45
#